data_AF-A0AA42N050-F1
#
_entry.id   AF-A0AA42N050-F1
#
_cell.length_a   1.000
_cell.length_b   1.000
_cell.length_c   1.000
_cell.angle_alpha   90.00
_cell.angle_beta   90.00
_cell.angle_gamma   90.00
#
_symmetry.space_group_name_H-M   'P 1'
#
loop_
_entity.id
_entity.type
_entity.pdbx_description
1 polymer ?
#
loop_
_entity_poly.entity_id
_entity_poly.type
_entity_poly.pdbx_seq_one_letter_code
_entity_poly.pdbx_strand_id
1 'polypeptide(L)' 'MQLSPPRALLLFLLLVLINGPALAGKGQVAGGGIARTIECNQNIARYLELDERLRRGSDAPPCREPQALARRFLLA' A
#
# COMPACT_ATOMS: atom_id res chain seq x y z
N MET A 1 22.54 -23.78 14.01
CA MET A 1 23.51 -22.72 14.38
C MET A 1 23.18 -22.24 15.78
N GLN A 2 23.95 -22.62 16.80
CA GLN A 2 23.82 -22.05 18.13
C GLN A 2 24.69 -20.79 18.22
N LEU A 3 24.11 -19.66 18.61
CA LEU A 3 24.87 -18.45 18.88
C LEU A 3 25.50 -18.53 20.27
N SER A 4 26.78 -18.19 20.36
CA SER A 4 27.42 -18.01 21.66
C SER A 4 26.80 -16.81 22.40
N PRO A 5 26.75 -16.83 23.74
CA PRO A 5 26.20 -15.74 24.55
C PRO A 5 26.68 -14.33 24.16
N PRO A 6 27.98 -14.07 23.91
CA PRO A 6 28.42 -12.73 23.53
C PRO A 6 27.93 -12.31 22.14
N ARG A 7 27.79 -13.25 21.19
CA ARG A 7 27.25 -12.95 19.86
C ARG A 7 25.75 -12.66 19.94
N ALA A 8 25.01 -13.41 20.76
CA ALA A 8 23.59 -13.14 21.00
C ALA A 8 23.39 -11.76 21.61
N LEU A 9 24.23 -11.38 22.59
CA LEU A 9 24.17 -10.07 23.25
C LEU A 9 24.53 -8.93 22.30
N LEU A 10 25.55 -9.11 21.44
CA LEU A 10 25.88 -8.15 20.38
C LEU A 10 24.71 -7.94 19.42
N LEU A 11 24.10 -9.02 18.93
CA LEU A 11 22.95 -8.92 18.02
C LEU A 11 21.74 -8.27 18.67
N PHE A 12 21.49 -8.58 19.94
CA PHE A 12 20.43 -7.94 20.72
C PHE A 12 20.68 -6.42 20.84
N LEU A 13 21.90 -6.00 21.17
CA LEU A 13 22.26 -4.59 21.25
C LEU A 13 22.13 -3.88 19.89
N LEU A 14 22.56 -4.51 18.81
CA LEU A 14 22.40 -3.98 17.45
C LEU A 14 20.92 -3.84 17.08
N LEU A 15 20.09 -4.83 17.42
CA LEU A 15 18.65 -4.79 17.18
C LEU A 15 18.00 -3.64 17.93
N VAL A 16 18.34 -3.45 19.20
CA VAL A 16 17.85 -2.34 20.04
C VAL A 16 18.37 -1.00 19.54
N LEU A 17 19.62 -0.89 19.09
CA LEU A 17 20.16 0.35 18.56
C LEU A 17 19.44 0.78 17.27
N ILE A 18 19.16 -0.18 16.38
CA ILE A 18 18.49 0.08 15.09
C ILE A 18 17.01 0.38 15.26
N ASN A 19 16.31 -0.33 16.17
CA ASN A 19 14.84 -0.26 16.27
C ASN A 19 14.32 0.45 17.52
N GLY A 20 15.13 0.52 18.58
CA GLY A 20 14.77 1.16 19.85
C GLY A 20 14.27 2.59 19.71
N PRO A 21 14.88 3.45 18.87
CA PRO A 21 14.36 4.79 18.66
C PRO A 21 12.99 4.82 17.97
N ALA A 22 12.71 3.87 17.06
CA ALA A 22 11.39 3.73 16.43
C ALA A 22 10.34 3.30 17.47
N LEU A 23 10.68 2.38 18.38
CA LEU A 23 9.82 2.00 19.51
C LEU A 23 9.61 3.16 20.50
N ALA A 24 10.58 4.06 20.63
CA ALA A 24 10.47 5.27 21.46
C ALA A 24 9.71 6.43 20.78
N GLY A 25 9.05 6.18 19.64
CA GLY A 25 8.29 7.20 18.91
C GLY A 25 9.14 8.23 18.18
N LYS A 26 10.47 8.06 18.13
CA LYS A 26 11.36 8.89 17.32
C LYS A 26 11.34 8.35 15.89
N GLY A 27 10.39 8.81 15.10
CA GLY A 27 10.08 8.28 13.75
C GLY A 27 11.15 8.46 12.65
N GLN A 28 12.38 8.88 12.97
CA GLN A 28 13.40 9.27 11.97
C GLN A 28 14.76 8.55 12.10
N VAL A 29 14.85 7.31 12.60
CA VAL A 29 16.17 6.79 13.05
C VAL A 29 16.70 5.55 12.31
N ALA A 30 16.09 5.14 11.19
CA ALA A 30 16.71 4.11 10.35
C ALA A 30 16.47 4.39 8.86
N GLY A 31 17.53 4.39 8.05
CA GLY A 31 17.42 4.56 6.58
C GLY A 31 16.48 3.55 5.92
N GLY A 32 16.38 2.33 6.47
CA GLY A 32 15.38 1.33 6.04
C GLY A 32 13.94 1.69 6.42
N GLY A 33 13.73 2.39 7.54
CA GLY A 33 12.44 2.96 7.91
C GLY A 33 12.03 4.07 6.95
N ILE A 34 12.95 4.97 6.61
CA ILE A 34 12.74 6.04 5.62
C ILE A 34 12.39 5.45 4.25
N ALA A 35 13.13 4.44 3.78
CA ALA A 35 12.83 3.77 2.51
C ALA A 35 11.42 3.16 2.48
N ARG A 36 11.02 2.45 3.55
CA ARG A 36 9.66 1.89 3.68
C ARG A 36 8.59 2.99 3.76
N THR A 37 8.88 4.10 4.42
CA THR A 37 7.95 5.25 4.47
C THR A 37 7.78 5.87 3.09
N ILE A 38 8.86 6.04 2.33
CA ILE A 38 8.80 6.56 0.95
C ILE A 38 7.98 5.61 0.07
N GLU A 39 8.25 4.30 0.13
CA GLU A 39 7.51 3.28 -0.63
C GLU A 39 6.01 3.29 -0.27
N CYS A 40 5.69 3.31 1.03
CA CYS A 40 4.31 3.36 1.50
C CYS A 40 3.58 4.62 1.02
N ASN A 41 4.23 5.79 1.13
CA ASN A 41 3.65 7.06 0.69
C ASN A 41 3.38 7.06 -0.82
N GLN A 42 4.31 6.53 -1.63
CA GLN A 42 4.12 6.39 -3.07
C GLN A 42 2.96 5.45 -3.40
N ASN A 43 2.82 4.36 -2.66
CA ASN A 43 1.72 3.41 -2.85
C ASN A 43 0.37 4.06 -2.51
N ILE A 44 0.28 4.80 -1.39
CA ILE A 44 -0.93 5.54 -1.00
C ILE A 44 -1.31 6.57 -2.07
N ALA A 45 -0.36 7.36 -2.55
CA ALA A 45 -0.60 8.35 -3.62
C ALA A 45 -1.18 7.69 -4.88
N ARG A 46 -0.62 6.55 -5.29
CA ARG A 46 -1.12 5.78 -6.44
C ARG A 46 -2.56 5.29 -6.24
N TYR A 47 -2.90 4.82 -5.04
CA TYR A 47 -4.27 4.38 -4.75
C TYR A 47 -5.27 5.53 -4.76
N LEU A 48 -4.88 6.71 -4.24
CA LEU A 48 -5.72 7.90 -4.30
C LEU A 48 -5.96 8.35 -5.74
N GLU A 49 -4.93 8.34 -6.59
CA GLU A 49 -5.08 8.63 -8.02
C GLU A 49 -6.01 7.61 -8.73
N LEU A 50 -5.91 6.33 -8.37
CA LEU A 50 -6.77 5.30 -8.93
C LEU A 50 -8.23 5.47 -8.49
N ASP A 51 -8.47 5.73 -7.21
CA ASP A 51 -9.81 5.98 -6.67
C ASP A 51 -10.47 7.18 -7.36
N GLU A 52 -9.72 8.27 -7.52
CA GLU A 52 -10.21 9.46 -8.23
C GLU A 52 -10.56 9.17 -9.70
N ARG A 53 -9.73 8.37 -10.40
CA ARG A 53 -10.03 7.95 -11.78
C ARG A 53 -11.27 7.06 -11.86
N LEU A 54 -11.44 6.14 -10.91
CA LEU A 54 -12.61 5.28 -10.85
C LEU A 54 -13.88 6.09 -10.55
N ARG A 55 -13.82 7.05 -9.63
CA ARG A 55 -14.93 7.97 -9.34
C ARG A 55 -15.37 8.73 -10.58
N ARG A 56 -14.42 9.37 -11.28
CA ARG A 56 -14.69 10.08 -12.55
C ARG A 56 -15.22 9.17 -13.65
N GLY A 57 -14.76 7.92 -13.71
CA GLY A 57 -15.26 6.92 -14.64
C GLY A 57 -16.61 6.31 -14.26
N SER A 58 -17.04 6.42 -13.00
CA SER A 58 -18.30 5.83 -12.53
C SER A 58 -19.53 6.67 -12.85
N ASP A 59 -19.38 8.00 -12.97
CA ASP A 59 -20.47 8.92 -13.33
C ASP A 59 -20.83 8.87 -14.83
N ALA A 60 -19.99 8.24 -15.65
CA ALA A 60 -20.25 7.99 -17.06
C ALA A 60 -20.20 6.47 -17.31
N PRO A 61 -21.33 5.73 -17.20
CA PRO A 61 -21.33 4.35 -17.67
C PRO A 61 -20.80 4.36 -19.11
N PRO A 62 -19.87 3.45 -19.48
CA PRO A 62 -19.34 3.42 -20.83
C PRO A 62 -20.54 3.44 -21.77
N CYS A 63 -20.57 4.40 -22.70
CA CYS A 63 -21.66 4.60 -23.65
C CYS A 63 -21.91 3.28 -24.38
N ARG A 64 -22.73 2.41 -23.82
CA ARG A 64 -23.18 1.20 -24.48
C ARG A 64 -24.10 1.71 -25.56
N GLU A 65 -23.71 1.47 -26.81
CA GLU A 65 -24.62 1.54 -27.95
C GLU A 65 -25.97 0.96 -27.50
N PRO A 66 -27.08 1.70 -27.65
CA PRO A 66 -28.38 1.21 -27.24
C PRO A 66 -28.64 -0.11 -27.98
N GLN A 67 -28.55 -1.23 -27.26
CA GLN A 67 -28.85 -2.53 -27.82
C GLN A 67 -30.35 -2.56 -28.06
N ALA A 68 -30.75 -2.48 -29.34
CA ALA A 68 -32.13 -2.70 -29.71
C ALA A 68 -32.55 -4.09 -29.21
N LEU A 69 -33.60 -4.13 -28.39
CA LEU A 69 -34.22 -5.38 -27.97
C LEU A 69 -34.57 -6.18 -29.22
N ALA A 70 -34.08 -7.42 -29.31
CA ALA A 70 -34.41 -8.29 -30.43
C ALA A 70 -35.94 -8.38 -30.54
N ARG A 71 -36.48 -8.24 -31.76
CA ARG A 71 -37.94 -8.17 -32.02
C ARG A 71 -38.78 -9.25 -31.31
N ARG A 72 -38.20 -10.40 -31.00
CA ARG A 72 -38.82 -11.50 -30.24
C ARG A 72 -39.23 -11.13 -28.80
N PHE A 73 -38.74 -10.00 -28.27
CA PHE A 73 -39.03 -9.53 -26.91
C PHE A 73 -39.93 -8.28 -26.89
N LEU A 74 -40.36 -7.79 -28.05
CA LEU A 74 -41.40 -6.75 -28.09
C LEU A 74 -42.75 -7.45 -27.93
N LEU A 75 -43.38 -7.27 -26.77
CA LEU A 75 -44.78 -7.66 -26.54
C LEU A 75 -45.66 -6.83 -27.50
N ALA A 76 -46.45 -7.54 -28.31
CA ALA A 76 -47.39 -6.99 -29.28
C ALA A 76 -48.52 -6.20 -28.61
#